data_AF-A0A7S2L702-F1
#
_entry.id   AF-A0A7S2L702-F1
#
_cell.length_a   1.000
_cell.length_b   1.000
_cell.length_c   1.000
_cell.angle_alpha   90.00
_cell.angle_beta   90.00
_cell.angle_gamma   90.00
#
_symmetry.space_group_name_H-M   'P 1'
#
loop_
_entity.id
_entity.type
_entity.pdbx_description
1 polymer ?
#
loop_
_entity_poly.entity_id
_entity_poly.type
_entity_poly.pdbx_seq_one_letter_code
_entity_poly.pdbx_strand_id
1 'polypeptide(L)'
;PKGGPKDLKGHCEDGRITFEGGNFWTKVFEPDSKPCQDSDKPGGNAFGGLYTDPHHFKQGSFAGTRMVSDLKGTAPSDDITLVGSDDGLRFWTLSGKFTSKQDGSLEIDFSPKGGPKLSARYVDGSIKYEDGNAWLQTPLPCMMAQA
;
A
#
# COMPACT_ATOMS: atom_id res chain seq x y z
N PRO A 1 -27.58 2.44 0.43
CA PRO A 1 -26.80 1.28 -0.05
C PRO A 1 -26.64 1.34 -1.58
N LYS A 2 -25.44 1.66 -2.09
CA LYS A 2 -25.21 1.66 -3.55
C LYS A 2 -25.04 0.20 -4.01
N GLY A 3 -26.16 -0.50 -4.14
CA GLY A 3 -26.24 -1.85 -4.67
C GLY A 3 -26.09 -1.82 -6.18
N GLY A 4 -24.92 -2.24 -6.67
CA GLY A 4 -24.74 -2.55 -8.08
C GLY A 4 -25.54 -3.81 -8.47
N PRO A 5 -25.69 -4.08 -9.78
CA PRO A 5 -26.32 -5.31 -10.25
C PRO A 5 -25.62 -6.53 -9.64
N LYS A 6 -26.43 -7.48 -9.16
CA LYS A 6 -25.95 -8.80 -8.77
C LYS A 6 -25.61 -9.58 -10.04
N ASP A 7 -24.60 -10.44 -9.95
CA ASP A 7 -24.20 -11.36 -11.02
C ASP A 7 -23.76 -10.69 -12.34
N LEU A 8 -23.19 -9.48 -12.24
CA LEU A 8 -22.63 -8.77 -13.39
C LEU A 8 -21.48 -9.58 -14.02
N LYS A 9 -21.69 -10.05 -15.25
CA LYS A 9 -20.67 -10.79 -15.98
C LYS A 9 -19.57 -9.84 -16.45
N GLY A 10 -18.32 -10.25 -16.26
CA GLY A 10 -17.14 -9.55 -16.72
C GLY A 10 -16.31 -10.43 -17.65
N HIS A 11 -15.74 -9.84 -18.69
CA HIS A 11 -14.71 -10.44 -19.54
C HIS A 11 -13.37 -9.83 -19.17
N CYS A 12 -12.39 -10.66 -18.81
CA CYS A 12 -11.03 -10.21 -18.50
C CYS A 12 -10.11 -10.49 -19.69
N GLU A 13 -9.51 -9.44 -20.25
CA GLU A 13 -8.57 -9.52 -21.38
C GLU A 13 -7.54 -8.38 -21.25
N ASP A 14 -6.27 -8.66 -21.50
CA ASP A 14 -5.17 -7.68 -21.53
C ASP A 14 -5.16 -6.68 -20.35
N GLY A 15 -5.35 -7.20 -19.13
CA GLY A 15 -5.35 -6.36 -17.94
C GLY A 15 -6.58 -5.46 -17.80
N ARG A 16 -7.69 -5.78 -18.47
CA ARG A 16 -8.95 -5.04 -18.36
C ARG A 16 -10.09 -6.00 -18.09
N ILE A 17 -10.91 -5.68 -17.10
CA ILE A 17 -12.19 -6.35 -16.86
C ILE A 17 -13.27 -5.47 -17.47
N THR A 18 -13.92 -5.94 -18.52
CA THR A 18 -15.06 -5.25 -19.15
C THR A 18 -16.35 -5.91 -18.71
N PHE A 19 -17.29 -5.11 -18.22
CA PHE A 19 -18.58 -5.59 -17.72
C PHE A 19 -19.68 -5.40 -18.77
N GLU A 20 -20.72 -6.22 -18.68
CA GLU A 20 -21.97 -6.01 -19.43
C GLU A 20 -22.50 -4.58 -19.16
N GLY A 21 -22.68 -3.78 -20.21
CA GLY A 21 -23.03 -2.35 -20.11
C GLY A 21 -21.88 -1.38 -20.41
N GLY A 22 -20.68 -1.87 -20.74
CA GLY A 22 -19.57 -1.07 -21.27
C GLY A 22 -18.68 -0.40 -20.23
N ASN A 23 -19.02 -0.51 -18.93
CA ASN A 23 -18.11 -0.17 -17.85
C ASN A 23 -16.91 -1.12 -17.84
N PHE A 24 -15.76 -0.65 -17.37
CA PHE A 24 -14.57 -1.47 -17.28
C PHE A 24 -13.67 -1.03 -16.13
N TRP A 25 -12.90 -1.98 -15.60
CA TRP A 25 -11.80 -1.73 -14.68
C TRP A 25 -10.50 -2.04 -15.40
N THR A 26 -9.52 -1.16 -15.27
CA THR A 26 -8.17 -1.37 -15.77
C THR A 26 -7.28 -1.82 -14.62
N LYS A 27 -6.56 -2.93 -14.82
CA LYS A 27 -5.53 -3.43 -13.92
C LYS A 27 -4.46 -2.35 -13.80
N VAL A 28 -4.30 -1.79 -12.61
CA VAL A 28 -3.28 -0.77 -12.32
C VAL A 28 -1.90 -1.42 -12.24
N PHE A 29 -1.82 -2.66 -11.75
CA PHE A 29 -0.58 -3.42 -11.64
C PHE A 29 -0.86 -4.93 -11.65
N GLU A 30 0.00 -5.70 -12.29
CA GLU A 30 -0.01 -7.17 -12.19
C GLU A 30 0.99 -7.61 -11.14
N PRO A 31 0.54 -8.22 -10.02
CA PRO A 31 1.45 -8.87 -9.09
C PRO A 31 2.30 -9.91 -9.84
N ASP A 32 3.62 -9.93 -9.62
CA ASP A 32 4.46 -10.97 -10.22
C ASP A 32 3.96 -12.33 -9.70
N SER A 33 3.70 -13.25 -10.62
CA SER A 33 3.25 -14.61 -10.32
C SER A 33 4.40 -15.53 -9.90
N LYS A 34 5.65 -15.05 -9.98
CA LYS A 34 6.81 -15.78 -9.51
C LYS A 34 6.90 -15.76 -7.98
N PRO A 35 7.38 -16.86 -7.36
CA PRO A 35 7.75 -16.85 -5.95
C PRO A 35 8.80 -15.78 -5.73
N CYS A 36 8.56 -14.89 -4.77
CA CYS A 36 9.42 -13.77 -4.50
C CYS A 36 10.83 -14.27 -4.14
N GLN A 37 11.82 -13.86 -4.92
CA GLN A 37 13.23 -14.07 -4.63
C GLN A 37 13.78 -12.86 -3.85
N ASP A 38 14.84 -13.06 -3.07
CA ASP A 38 15.48 -11.95 -2.33
C ASP A 38 15.98 -10.83 -3.26
N SER A 39 16.17 -11.12 -4.55
CA SER A 39 16.49 -10.16 -5.62
C SER A 39 15.31 -9.28 -6.06
N ASP A 40 14.08 -9.65 -5.73
CA ASP A 40 12.85 -8.93 -6.10
C ASP A 40 12.44 -7.89 -5.05
N LYS A 41 13.20 -7.80 -3.95
CA LYS A 41 13.16 -6.63 -3.06
C LYS A 41 13.41 -5.40 -3.94
N PRO A 42 12.60 -4.34 -3.84
CA PRO A 42 12.85 -3.13 -4.62
C PRO A 42 14.28 -2.68 -4.34
N GLY A 43 15.16 -2.84 -5.33
CA GLY A 43 16.55 -2.42 -5.29
C GLY A 43 16.70 -0.89 -5.40
N GLY A 44 15.77 -0.11 -4.84
CA GLY A 44 15.69 1.31 -5.09
C GLY A 44 15.17 2.07 -3.88
N ASN A 45 15.81 3.20 -3.61
CA ASN A 45 15.50 4.21 -2.59
C ASN A 45 14.08 4.84 -2.70
N ALA A 46 13.13 4.21 -3.38
CA ALA A 46 11.79 4.74 -3.61
C ALA A 46 10.90 4.47 -2.39
N PHE A 47 10.51 5.55 -1.71
CA PHE A 47 9.66 5.50 -0.52
C PHE A 47 8.21 5.06 -0.83
N GLY A 48 7.64 5.47 -1.97
CA GLY A 48 6.29 5.05 -2.35
C GLY A 48 6.19 3.53 -2.58
N GLY A 49 5.10 2.90 -2.14
CA GLY A 49 4.88 1.47 -2.33
C GLY A 49 3.81 0.86 -1.42
N LEU A 50 3.74 -0.47 -1.42
CA LEU A 50 2.93 -1.26 -0.51
C LEU A 50 3.79 -1.66 0.69
N TYR A 51 3.24 -1.57 1.90
CA TYR A 51 3.89 -1.96 3.14
C TYR A 51 2.96 -2.87 3.95
N THR A 52 3.56 -3.63 4.87
CA THR A 52 2.85 -4.42 5.86
C THR A 52 3.19 -3.98 7.28
N ASP A 53 2.16 -3.84 8.11
CA ASP A 53 2.26 -3.58 9.54
C ASP A 53 2.17 -4.92 10.29
N PRO A 54 3.28 -5.41 10.88
CA PRO A 54 3.33 -6.76 11.46
C PRO A 54 2.33 -6.95 12.61
N HIS A 55 1.91 -5.90 13.30
CA HIS A 55 0.90 -6.00 14.36
C HIS A 55 -0.51 -6.29 13.83
N HIS A 56 -0.76 -6.01 12.56
CA HIS A 56 -2.09 -6.14 11.95
C HIS A 56 -2.11 -7.08 10.73
N PHE A 57 -0.94 -7.44 10.19
CA PHE A 57 -0.85 -8.21 8.95
C PHE A 57 -1.40 -9.62 9.11
N LYS A 58 -2.31 -10.00 8.21
CA LYS A 58 -2.82 -11.36 8.09
C LYS A 58 -2.74 -11.81 6.65
N GLN A 59 -1.95 -12.85 6.41
CA GLN A 59 -1.75 -13.44 5.08
C GLN A 59 -3.11 -13.83 4.46
N GLY A 60 -3.25 -13.57 3.15
CA GLY A 60 -4.48 -13.85 2.41
C GLY A 60 -5.62 -12.84 2.65
N SER A 61 -5.34 -11.72 3.31
CA SER A 61 -6.31 -10.64 3.54
C SER A 61 -5.67 -9.26 3.25
N PHE A 62 -6.49 -8.21 3.28
CA PHE A 62 -5.99 -6.82 3.25
C PHE A 62 -5.59 -6.28 4.63
N ALA A 63 -5.74 -7.06 5.69
CA ALA A 63 -5.40 -6.63 7.05
C ALA A 63 -3.90 -6.34 7.16
N GLY A 64 -3.56 -5.23 7.80
CA GLY A 64 -2.19 -4.75 8.00
C GLY A 64 -1.52 -4.20 6.74
N THR A 65 -2.22 -4.08 5.61
CA THR A 65 -1.63 -3.46 4.39
C THR A 65 -1.63 -1.94 4.48
N ARG A 66 -0.62 -1.29 3.90
CA ARG A 66 -0.48 0.18 3.79
C ARG A 66 0.02 0.54 2.38
N MET A 67 -0.74 1.32 1.64
CA MET A 67 -0.30 1.93 0.37
C MET A 67 0.20 3.33 0.68
N VAL A 68 1.44 3.63 0.31
CA VAL A 68 2.15 4.86 0.65
C VAL A 68 2.64 5.54 -0.62
N SER A 69 2.48 6.87 -0.69
CA SER A 69 3.01 7.68 -1.79
C SER A 69 3.58 8.99 -1.25
N ASP A 70 4.73 9.42 -1.76
CA ASP A 70 5.28 10.78 -1.60
C ASP A 70 5.17 11.60 -2.90
N LEU A 71 4.20 11.27 -3.76
CA LEU A 71 3.94 11.99 -5.01
C LEU A 71 2.72 12.89 -4.90
N LYS A 72 2.84 14.10 -5.44
CA LYS A 72 1.69 14.98 -5.73
C LYS A 72 1.42 14.92 -7.24
N GLY A 73 0.42 14.14 -7.63
CA GLY A 73 0.24 13.75 -9.03
C GLY A 73 1.37 12.80 -9.44
N THR A 74 2.25 13.24 -10.33
CA THR A 74 3.42 12.46 -10.79
C THR A 74 4.76 13.01 -10.29
N ALA A 75 4.75 14.14 -9.58
CA ALA A 75 5.97 14.79 -9.11
C ALA A 75 6.29 14.41 -7.66
N PRO A 76 7.56 14.15 -7.31
CA PRO A 76 7.98 13.98 -5.92
C PRO A 76 7.61 15.19 -5.05
N SER A 77 7.18 14.92 -3.83
CA SER A 77 6.79 15.90 -2.81
C SER A 77 7.27 15.45 -1.43
N ASP A 78 7.36 16.38 -0.49
CA ASP A 78 7.56 16.02 0.91
C ASP A 78 6.26 15.53 1.57
N ASP A 79 5.10 15.79 0.98
CA ASP A 79 3.81 15.31 1.47
C ASP A 79 3.67 13.80 1.27
N ILE A 80 3.18 13.11 2.29
CA ILE A 80 2.94 11.66 2.26
C ILE A 80 1.44 11.41 2.32
N THR A 81 0.95 10.60 1.39
CA THR A 81 -0.41 10.04 1.43
C THR A 81 -0.33 8.56 1.77
N LEU A 82 -1.15 8.13 2.74
CA LEU A 82 -1.21 6.75 3.17
C LEU A 82 -2.65 6.24 3.19
N VAL A 83 -2.89 5.09 2.57
CA VAL A 83 -4.17 4.35 2.69
C VAL A 83 -3.86 2.99 3.32
N GLY A 84 -4.58 2.62 4.37
CA GLY A 84 -4.33 1.35 5.06
C GLY A 84 -5.58 0.70 5.60
N SER A 85 -5.44 -0.55 6.06
CA SER A 85 -6.48 -1.27 6.79
C SER A 85 -5.86 -2.10 7.91
N ASP A 86 -6.47 -2.09 9.11
CA ASP A 86 -5.98 -2.91 10.24
C ASP A 86 -6.66 -4.28 10.28
N ASP A 87 -7.87 -4.39 9.73
CA ASP A 87 -8.72 -5.59 9.78
C ASP A 87 -8.99 -6.21 8.40
N GLY A 88 -8.57 -5.54 7.33
CA GLY A 88 -8.80 -5.93 5.94
C GLY A 88 -10.21 -5.62 5.43
N LEU A 89 -11.04 -4.96 6.23
CA LEU A 89 -12.45 -4.66 5.94
C LEU A 89 -12.71 -3.15 5.92
N ARG A 90 -12.05 -2.41 6.81
CA ARG A 90 -12.19 -0.96 6.96
C ARG A 90 -10.90 -0.30 6.54
N PHE A 91 -11.00 0.54 5.52
CA PHE A 91 -9.87 1.32 5.01
C PHE A 91 -9.93 2.73 5.56
N TRP A 92 -8.76 3.26 5.85
CA TRP A 92 -8.55 4.60 6.38
C TRP A 92 -7.46 5.30 5.57
N THR A 93 -7.50 6.62 5.57
CA THR A 93 -6.48 7.47 4.91
C THR A 93 -5.83 8.34 5.96
N LEU A 94 -4.50 8.41 5.94
CA LEU A 94 -3.70 9.32 6.74
C LEU A 94 -2.84 10.20 5.83
N SER A 95 -2.39 11.31 6.39
CA SER A 95 -1.39 12.18 5.79
C SER A 95 -0.13 12.19 6.65
N GLY A 96 1.01 12.41 6.01
CA GLY A 96 2.28 12.64 6.67
C GLY A 96 3.14 13.60 5.87
N LYS A 97 4.38 13.77 6.29
CA LYS A 97 5.40 14.50 5.54
C LYS A 97 6.80 13.99 5.87
N PHE A 98 7.71 14.11 4.93
CA PHE A 98 9.13 14.06 5.23
C PHE A 98 9.54 15.30 6.03
N THR A 99 10.23 15.08 7.14
CA THR A 99 10.90 16.14 7.90
C THR A 99 12.34 16.32 7.42
N SER A 100 12.95 15.27 6.86
CA SER A 100 14.23 15.29 6.16
C SER A 100 14.32 14.12 5.18
N LYS A 101 14.22 14.38 3.87
CA LYS A 101 14.41 13.32 2.85
C LYS A 101 15.83 12.77 2.80
N GLN A 102 16.83 13.56 3.22
CA GLN A 102 18.25 13.19 3.14
C GLN A 102 18.62 12.05 4.10
N ASP A 103 18.03 12.03 5.29
CA ASP A 103 18.25 10.97 6.28
C ASP A 103 17.07 10.00 6.40
N GLY A 104 15.98 10.26 5.66
CA GLY A 104 14.76 9.46 5.63
C GLY A 104 13.78 9.76 6.77
N SER A 105 13.95 10.83 7.54
CA SER A 105 13.04 11.18 8.63
C SER A 105 11.70 11.72 8.13
N LEU A 106 10.62 11.25 8.75
CA LEU A 106 9.24 11.60 8.41
C LEU A 106 8.33 11.60 9.64
N GLU A 107 7.14 12.18 9.48
CA GLU A 107 6.06 12.18 10.47
C GLU A 107 4.75 11.76 9.80
N ILE A 108 3.97 10.88 10.44
CA ILE A 108 2.63 10.48 10.00
C ILE A 108 1.61 10.88 11.07
N ASP A 109 0.49 11.47 10.65
CA ASP A 109 -0.59 11.89 11.53
C ASP A 109 -1.65 10.79 11.67
N PHE A 110 -1.69 10.11 12.82
CA PHE A 110 -2.71 9.10 13.13
C PHE A 110 -3.94 9.67 13.84
N SER A 111 -4.07 10.99 14.01
CA SER A 111 -5.24 11.61 14.65
C SER A 111 -6.58 11.28 13.99
N PRO A 112 -6.70 11.05 12.66
CA PRO A 112 -7.94 10.55 12.08
C PRO A 112 -8.38 9.16 12.59
N LYS A 113 -7.44 8.38 13.14
CA LYS A 113 -7.69 7.10 13.81
C LYS A 113 -7.76 7.23 15.35
N GLY A 114 -7.70 8.46 15.89
CA GLY A 114 -7.63 8.73 17.33
C GLY A 114 -6.23 8.56 17.95
N GLY A 115 -5.19 8.40 17.13
CA GLY A 115 -3.81 8.27 17.58
C GLY A 115 -3.01 9.59 17.57
N PRO A 116 -1.77 9.58 18.06
CA PRO A 116 -0.88 10.74 17.99
C PRO A 116 -0.25 10.91 16.60
N LYS A 117 0.47 12.00 16.39
CA LYS A 117 1.46 12.09 15.31
C LYS A 117 2.69 11.29 15.72
N LEU A 118 3.20 10.48 14.81
CA LEU A 118 4.36 9.62 15.08
C LEU A 118 5.49 9.96 14.13
N SER A 119 6.68 10.18 14.69
CA SER A 119 7.92 10.27 13.94
C SER A 119 8.41 8.88 13.55
N ALA A 120 8.99 8.80 12.36
CA ALA A 120 9.53 7.57 11.81
C ALA A 120 10.73 7.86 10.91
N ARG A 121 11.44 6.80 10.53
CA ARG A 121 12.55 6.86 9.59
C ARG A 121 12.42 5.79 8.53
N TYR A 122 12.53 6.20 7.27
CA TYR A 122 12.67 5.29 6.14
C TYR A 122 14.14 4.86 6.00
N VAL A 123 14.41 3.58 6.17
CA VAL A 123 15.75 3.00 6.06
C VAL A 123 15.63 1.55 5.59
N ASP A 124 16.44 1.18 4.60
CA ASP A 124 16.53 -0.18 4.04
C ASP A 124 15.16 -0.77 3.67
N GLY A 125 14.33 -0.01 2.96
CA GLY A 125 13.00 -0.47 2.52
C GLY A 125 11.98 -0.62 3.65
N SER A 126 12.21 0.02 4.80
CA SER A 126 11.32 -0.07 5.96
C SER A 126 11.03 1.30 6.56
N ILE A 127 9.80 1.53 7.00
CA ILE A 127 9.44 2.68 7.84
C ILE A 127 9.52 2.22 9.30
N LYS A 128 10.52 2.71 10.04
CA LYS A 128 10.77 2.34 11.44
C LYS A 128 10.30 3.44 12.38
N TYR A 129 9.52 3.07 13.39
CA TYR A 129 9.01 3.94 14.44
C TYR A 129 9.85 3.82 15.72
N GLU A 130 9.75 4.81 16.61
CA GLU A 130 10.49 4.83 17.88
C GLU A 130 10.08 3.71 18.85
N ASP A 131 8.84 3.21 18.74
CA ASP A 131 8.32 2.11 19.54
C ASP A 131 8.83 0.72 19.09
N GLY A 132 9.69 0.69 18.07
CA GLY A 132 10.22 -0.54 17.50
C GLY A 132 9.31 -1.18 16.44
N ASN A 133 8.12 -0.65 16.17
CA ASN A 133 7.33 -1.10 15.03
C ASN A 133 8.05 -0.74 13.73
N ALA A 134 8.03 -1.66 12.77
CA ALA A 134 8.67 -1.46 11.48
C ALA A 134 7.73 -1.97 10.39
N TRP A 135 7.33 -1.07 9.51
CA TRP A 135 6.56 -1.43 8.33
C TRP A 135 7.51 -1.77 7.21
N LEU A 136 7.47 -3.03 6.79
CA LEU A 136 8.32 -3.51 5.72
C LEU A 136 7.66 -3.21 4.37
N GLN A 137 8.39 -2.55 3.47
CA GLN A 137 7.94 -2.40 2.10
C GLN A 137 7.85 -3.79 1.49
N THR A 138 6.64 -4.15 1.10
CA THR A 138 6.41 -5.39 0.38
C THR A 138 7.03 -5.21 -1.00
N PRO A 139 7.87 -6.15 -1.48
CA PRO A 139 8.16 -6.19 -2.90
C PRO A 139 6.82 -6.19 -3.65
N LEU A 140 6.77 -5.48 -4.78
CA LEU A 140 5.57 -5.38 -5.62
C LEU A 140 4.78 -6.68 -5.58
N PRO A 141 3.47 -6.64 -5.29
CA PRO A 141 2.77 -7.72 -4.62
C PRO A 141 3.12 -9.07 -5.23
N CYS A 142 3.82 -9.89 -4.44
CA CYS A 142 3.96 -11.30 -4.69
C CYS A 142 2.68 -11.93 -4.15
N MET A 143 1.62 -11.89 -4.96
CA MET A 143 0.35 -12.54 -4.61
C MET A 143 0.54 -14.03 -4.82
N MET A 144 1.02 -14.73 -3.80
CA MET A 144 1.02 -16.19 -3.78
C MET A 144 -0.44 -16.67 -3.87
N ALA A 145 -0.89 -16.97 -5.08
CA ALA A 145 -2.03 -17.87 -5.26
C ALA A 145 -1.54 -19.26 -4.84
N GLN A 146 -2.16 -19.84 -3.81
CA GLN A 146 -1.86 -21.23 -3.45
C GLN A 146 -2.35 -22.16 -4.57
N ALA A 147 -1.55 -23.20 -4.82
CA ALA A 147 -1.94 -24.38 -5.59
C ALA A 147 -2.99 -25.20 -4.83
#